data_AF-A0A7V5FMV9-F1
#
_entry.id   AF-A0A7V5FMV9-F1
#
_cell.length_a   1.000
_cell.length_b   1.000
_cell.length_c   1.000
_cell.angle_alpha   90.00
_cell.angle_beta   90.00
_cell.angle_gamma   90.00
#
_symmetry.space_group_name_H-M   'P 1'
#
loop_
_entity.id
_entity.type
_entity.pdbx_description
1 polymer ?
#
loop_
_entity_poly.entity_id
_entity_poly.type
_entity_poly.pdbx_seq_one_letter_code
_entity_poly.pdbx_strand_id
1 'polypeptide(L)'
;QCPRLYELDTIAYWILEKNAHSEQFRAQLSHITQDVIDLSIENGVCSMSVIKAENHPESGMLKKHRYEVVNSVIEFLEDVDEGTINIGRKIRELRQKKDISQAQLAKDTGVTPSTISQVESNAISLSLQALLRLSRALGVSVGELFEEEQQKSPHFVFRIKNRTVGVLKKQGVSLDAIIPEDGEDRAAAYIVNIMPGAETDSHFLSGKGTEIGFLVSGSVELEMKQRTYILNEGDMVRFSSEVPTCWKNNSEKTARLLWVVVR
;
A
#
# COMPACT_ATOMS: atom_id res chain seq x y z
N GLN A 1 -37.22 21.52 -2.97
CA GLN A 1 -37.23 20.27 -3.75
C GLN A 1 -38.24 20.41 -4.88
N CYS A 2 -37.86 20.03 -6.11
CA CYS A 2 -38.79 19.99 -7.24
C CYS A 2 -39.48 18.61 -7.23
N PRO A 3 -40.79 18.52 -6.89
CA PRO A 3 -41.46 17.22 -6.67
C PRO A 3 -41.41 16.31 -7.90
N ARG A 4 -41.37 16.92 -9.09
CA ARG A 4 -41.44 16.25 -10.39
C ARG A 4 -40.19 15.42 -10.74
N LEU A 5 -39.02 15.75 -10.17
CA LEU A 5 -37.79 14.98 -10.41
C LEU A 5 -37.73 13.72 -9.55
N TYR A 6 -38.28 13.80 -8.34
CA TYR A 6 -38.37 12.66 -7.42
C TYR A 6 -39.34 11.59 -7.94
N GLU A 7 -40.46 12.02 -8.56
CA GLU A 7 -41.42 11.11 -9.21
C GLU A 7 -40.84 10.42 -10.46
N LEU A 8 -39.78 10.94 -11.06
CA LEU A 8 -39.16 10.43 -12.29
C LEU A 8 -37.86 9.66 -12.04
N ASP A 9 -37.47 9.43 -10.78
CA ASP A 9 -36.19 8.78 -10.41
C ASP A 9 -34.99 9.37 -11.17
N THR A 10 -35.00 10.69 -11.35
CA THR A 10 -34.05 11.41 -12.22
C THR A 10 -33.26 12.45 -11.44
N ILE A 11 -31.95 12.49 -11.68
CA ILE A 11 -31.03 13.45 -11.06
C ILE A 11 -30.80 14.62 -12.02
N ALA A 12 -30.89 15.85 -11.51
CA ALA A 12 -30.39 17.04 -12.20
C ALA A 12 -29.03 17.42 -11.62
N TYR A 13 -28.02 17.61 -12.47
CA TYR A 13 -26.67 17.99 -12.07
C TYR A 13 -26.17 19.18 -12.87
N TRP A 14 -25.23 19.92 -12.27
CA TRP A 14 -24.54 21.04 -12.89
C TRP A 14 -23.04 20.91 -12.60
N ILE A 15 -22.21 21.13 -13.60
CA ILE A 15 -20.75 21.15 -13.45
C ILE A 15 -20.33 22.62 -13.34
N LEU A 16 -19.64 22.96 -12.25
CA LEU A 16 -19.09 24.30 -12.02
C LEU A 16 -17.57 24.22 -11.87
N GLU A 17 -16.85 25.11 -12.54
CA GLU A 17 -15.41 25.20 -12.37
C GLU A 17 -15.03 25.86 -11.03
N LYS A 18 -14.00 25.29 -10.38
CA LYS A 18 -13.56 25.62 -9.01
C LYS A 18 -13.13 27.07 -8.80
N ASN A 19 -12.99 27.89 -9.85
CA ASN A 19 -12.71 29.35 -9.74
C ASN A 19 -13.56 30.26 -10.66
N ALA A 20 -14.58 29.74 -11.35
CA ALA A 20 -15.35 30.55 -12.33
C ALA A 20 -16.39 31.51 -11.71
N HIS A 21 -16.67 31.42 -10.42
CA HIS A 21 -17.75 32.19 -9.77
C HIS A 21 -17.36 32.69 -8.38
N SER A 22 -18.03 33.74 -7.91
CA SER A 22 -17.82 34.31 -6.58
C SER A 22 -18.21 33.33 -5.47
N GLU A 23 -17.57 33.46 -4.31
CA GLU A 23 -17.89 32.65 -3.13
C GLU A 23 -19.35 32.82 -2.71
N GLN A 24 -19.89 34.04 -2.80
CA GLN A 24 -21.28 34.35 -2.47
C GLN A 24 -22.27 33.59 -3.37
N PHE A 25 -21.98 33.50 -4.67
CA PHE A 25 -22.82 32.75 -5.63
C PHE A 25 -22.81 31.25 -5.32
N ARG A 26 -21.65 30.69 -4.99
CA ARG A 26 -21.52 29.27 -4.63
C ARG A 26 -22.22 28.93 -3.33
N ALA A 27 -22.15 29.82 -2.34
CA ALA A 27 -22.88 29.67 -1.09
C ALA A 27 -24.39 29.66 -1.31
N GLN A 28 -24.91 30.53 -2.18
CA GLN A 28 -26.33 30.54 -2.56
C GLN A 28 -26.75 29.26 -3.30
N LEU A 29 -25.92 28.76 -4.23
CA LEU A 29 -26.17 27.49 -4.92
C LEU A 29 -26.19 26.31 -3.94
N SER A 30 -25.20 26.23 -3.06
CA SER A 30 -25.12 25.19 -2.02
C SER A 30 -26.34 25.20 -1.11
N HIS A 31 -26.95 26.37 -0.86
CA HIS A 31 -28.18 26.46 -0.07
C HIS A 31 -29.38 25.78 -0.77
N ILE A 32 -29.46 25.83 -2.10
CA ILE A 32 -30.62 25.32 -2.86
C ILE A 32 -30.42 23.91 -3.43
N THR A 33 -29.19 23.40 -3.48
CA THR A 33 -28.89 22.03 -3.93
C THR A 33 -29.02 21.02 -2.81
N GLN A 34 -29.31 19.77 -3.16
CA GLN A 34 -29.41 18.66 -2.20
C GLN A 34 -28.02 18.19 -1.81
N ASP A 35 -27.20 17.90 -2.82
CA ASP A 35 -25.83 17.44 -2.66
C ASP A 35 -24.84 18.39 -3.34
N VAL A 36 -23.64 18.49 -2.78
CA VAL A 36 -22.51 19.23 -3.34
C VAL A 36 -21.26 18.37 -3.22
N ILE A 37 -20.60 18.14 -4.35
CA ILE A 37 -19.40 17.32 -4.46
C ILE A 37 -18.26 18.18 -5.01
N ASP A 38 -17.12 18.20 -4.33
CA ASP A 38 -15.87 18.76 -4.85
C ASP A 38 -15.10 17.67 -5.56
N LEU A 39 -14.68 17.95 -6.80
CA LEU A 39 -13.75 17.12 -7.56
C LEU A 39 -12.46 17.90 -7.71
N SER A 40 -11.33 17.25 -7.42
CA SER A 40 -10.01 17.87 -7.54
C SER A 40 -8.97 16.91 -8.05
N ILE A 41 -7.99 17.44 -8.77
CA ILE A 41 -6.83 16.70 -9.25
C ILE A 41 -5.60 17.38 -8.66
N GLU A 42 -4.88 16.66 -7.82
CA GLU A 42 -3.65 17.13 -7.17
C GLU A 42 -2.53 16.14 -7.51
N ASN A 43 -1.44 16.61 -8.12
CA ASN A 43 -0.29 15.77 -8.53
C ASN A 43 -0.65 14.53 -9.38
N GLY A 44 -1.68 14.64 -10.23
CA GLY A 44 -2.14 13.55 -11.08
C GLY A 44 -3.09 12.56 -10.38
N VAL A 45 -3.39 12.76 -9.11
CA VAL A 45 -4.34 11.95 -8.34
C VAL A 45 -5.71 12.63 -8.34
N CYS A 46 -6.74 11.91 -8.81
CA CYS A 46 -8.12 12.37 -8.75
C CYS A 46 -8.71 12.09 -7.35
N SER A 47 -9.35 13.09 -6.77
CA SER A 47 -10.04 12.96 -5.49
C SER A 47 -11.39 13.65 -5.51
N MET A 48 -12.33 13.07 -4.77
CA MET A 48 -13.69 13.53 -4.60
C MET A 48 -13.99 13.73 -3.12
N SER A 49 -14.68 14.79 -2.76
CA SER A 49 -15.20 14.96 -1.40
C SER A 49 -16.64 15.45 -1.42
N VAL A 50 -17.44 14.98 -0.47
CA VAL A 50 -18.83 15.42 -0.31
C VAL A 50 -18.83 16.64 0.60
N ILE A 51 -19.16 17.82 0.05
CA ILE A 51 -19.27 19.08 0.79
C ILE A 51 -20.63 19.18 1.48
N LYS A 52 -21.69 18.68 0.83
CA LYS A 52 -23.07 18.68 1.34
C LYS A 52 -23.77 17.41 0.88
N ALA A 53 -24.52 16.77 1.77
CA ALA A 53 -25.48 15.74 1.41
C ALA A 53 -26.76 15.91 2.23
N GLU A 54 -27.91 16.07 1.57
CA GLU A 54 -29.19 16.26 2.26
C GLU A 54 -29.67 14.92 2.85
N ASN A 55 -30.06 14.90 4.13
CA ASN A 55 -30.55 13.71 4.87
C ASN A 55 -29.51 12.62 5.20
N HIS A 56 -28.21 12.85 4.99
CA HIS A 56 -27.15 11.96 5.45
C HIS A 56 -26.39 12.59 6.62
N PRO A 57 -26.19 11.88 7.76
CA PRO A 57 -25.45 12.40 8.90
C PRO A 57 -23.97 12.68 8.52
N GLU A 58 -23.35 13.66 9.16
CA GLU A 58 -22.02 14.26 8.87
C GLU A 58 -20.82 13.28 8.74
N SER A 59 -21.03 11.99 8.99
CA SER A 59 -20.00 10.96 8.95
C SER A 59 -19.47 10.78 7.52
N GLY A 60 -18.28 11.33 7.25
CA GLY A 60 -17.59 11.24 5.96
C GLY A 60 -17.72 12.50 5.08
N MET A 61 -18.43 13.53 5.53
CA MET A 61 -18.39 14.84 4.85
C MET A 61 -16.98 15.42 4.90
N LEU A 62 -16.57 16.09 3.82
CA LEU A 62 -15.22 16.64 3.61
C LEU A 62 -14.08 15.61 3.54
N LYS A 63 -14.37 14.31 3.71
CA LYS A 63 -13.37 13.26 3.50
C LYS A 63 -13.03 13.19 2.01
N LYS A 64 -11.73 13.26 1.68
CA LYS A 64 -11.24 13.06 0.32
C LYS A 64 -11.22 11.56 0.02
N HIS A 65 -11.96 11.14 -0.99
CA HIS A 65 -11.95 9.79 -1.55
C HIS A 65 -11.16 9.82 -2.86
N ARG A 66 -10.09 9.03 -2.94
CA ARG A 66 -9.34 8.88 -4.20
C ARG A 66 -10.10 7.98 -5.15
N TYR A 67 -10.04 8.29 -6.43
CA TYR A 67 -10.67 7.47 -7.46
C TYR A 67 -9.86 7.48 -8.76
N GLU A 68 -10.03 6.42 -9.55
CA GLU A 68 -9.59 6.38 -10.94
C GLU A 68 -10.79 6.11 -11.86
N VAL A 69 -10.65 6.50 -13.13
CA VAL A 69 -11.66 6.23 -14.16
C VAL A 69 -11.08 5.21 -15.13
N VAL A 70 -11.49 3.96 -15.00
CA VAL A 70 -11.03 2.84 -15.84
C VAL A 70 -12.21 2.37 -16.68
N ASN A 71 -12.08 2.41 -18.01
CA ASN A 71 -13.14 2.00 -18.94
C ASN A 71 -14.52 2.65 -18.66
N SER A 72 -14.53 3.95 -18.33
CA SER A 72 -15.74 4.71 -17.97
C SER A 72 -16.42 4.24 -16.67
N VAL A 73 -15.75 3.42 -15.86
CA VAL A 73 -16.16 3.03 -14.51
C VAL A 73 -15.31 3.79 -13.51
N ILE A 74 -15.95 4.35 -12.48
CA ILE A 74 -15.28 5.00 -11.36
C ILE A 74 -14.90 3.91 -10.36
N GLU A 75 -13.61 3.71 -10.16
CA GLU A 75 -13.07 2.82 -9.14
C GLU A 75 -12.56 3.67 -7.97
N PHE A 76 -13.22 3.56 -6.82
CA PHE A 76 -12.74 4.18 -5.60
C PHE A 76 -11.54 3.39 -5.10
N LEU A 77 -10.41 4.07 -5.00
CA LEU A 77 -9.23 3.51 -4.36
C LEU A 77 -9.55 3.49 -2.86
N GLU A 78 -9.43 2.31 -2.22
CA GLU A 78 -9.46 2.27 -0.77
C GLU A 78 -8.45 3.31 -0.27
N ASP A 79 -8.83 4.03 0.80
CA ASP A 79 -7.83 4.69 1.60
C ASP A 79 -6.90 3.55 2.06
N VAL A 80 -5.81 3.34 1.31
CA VAL A 80 -4.54 3.01 1.94
C VAL A 80 -4.51 4.04 3.04
N ASP A 81 -4.73 3.59 4.27
CA ASP A 81 -4.32 4.33 5.44
C ASP A 81 -2.90 4.69 5.05
N GLU A 82 -2.70 5.92 4.57
CA GLU A 82 -1.40 6.54 4.52
C GLU A 82 -1.13 6.63 5.99
N GLY A 83 -0.70 5.49 6.58
CA GLY A 83 -0.50 5.29 8.00
C GLY A 83 0.35 6.46 8.33
N THR A 84 -0.27 7.44 8.98
CA THR A 84 0.20 8.81 8.84
C THR A 84 1.47 8.82 9.64
N ILE A 85 2.59 8.59 8.95
CA ILE A 85 3.80 8.09 9.60
C ILE A 85 4.05 9.08 10.71
N ASN A 86 3.94 8.60 11.94
CA ASN A 86 3.84 9.50 13.08
C ASN A 86 5.26 9.92 13.46
N ILE A 87 5.88 10.68 12.55
CA ILE A 87 7.26 11.13 12.61
C ILE A 87 7.45 11.96 13.88
N GLY A 88 6.46 12.78 14.26
CA GLY A 88 6.48 13.53 15.51
C GLY A 88 6.64 12.64 16.75
N ARG A 89 5.86 11.57 16.83
CA ARG A 89 6.00 10.58 17.92
C ARG A 89 7.37 9.91 17.90
N LYS A 90 7.86 9.48 16.75
CA LYS A 90 9.19 8.84 16.64
C LYS A 90 10.32 9.79 17.05
N ILE A 91 10.24 11.06 16.64
CA ILE A 91 11.17 12.13 17.07
C ILE A 91 11.16 12.27 18.59
N ARG A 92 9.97 12.29 19.21
CA ARG A 92 9.83 12.39 20.68
C ARG A 92 10.46 11.18 21.39
N GLU A 93 10.22 9.98 20.90
CA GLU A 93 10.76 8.73 21.45
C GLU A 93 12.31 8.72 21.37
N LEU A 94 12.88 9.06 20.22
CA LEU A 94 14.33 9.16 20.04
C LEU A 94 14.95 10.24 20.92
N ARG A 95 14.27 11.39 21.06
CA ARG A 95 14.70 12.47 21.95
C ARG A 95 14.73 12.01 23.41
N GLN A 96 13.68 11.32 23.86
CA GLN A 96 13.59 10.76 25.21
C GLN A 96 14.63 9.66 25.44
N LYS A 97 14.90 8.81 24.44
CA LYS A 97 15.96 7.78 24.50
C LYS A 97 17.36 8.37 24.65
N LYS A 98 17.59 9.57 24.12
CA LYS A 98 18.82 10.35 24.31
C LYS A 98 18.85 11.18 25.59
N ASP A 99 17.77 11.18 26.38
CA ASP A 99 17.63 11.94 27.63
C ASP A 99 17.87 13.46 27.46
N ILE A 100 17.42 14.02 26.33
CA ILE A 100 17.55 15.45 26.05
C ILE A 100 16.18 16.15 26.05
N SER A 101 16.13 17.40 26.50
CA SER A 101 14.91 18.20 26.54
C SER A 101 14.52 18.73 25.15
N GLN A 102 13.27 19.13 24.96
CA GLN A 102 12.85 19.84 23.73
C GLN A 102 13.66 21.12 23.52
N ALA A 103 14.05 21.81 24.59
CA ALA A 103 14.89 23.00 24.52
C ALA A 103 16.31 22.69 24.04
N GLN A 104 16.87 21.56 24.46
CA GLN A 104 18.18 21.11 23.99
C GLN A 104 18.12 20.71 22.51
N LEU A 105 17.12 19.92 22.11
CA LEU A 105 16.93 19.55 20.69
C LEU A 105 16.70 20.79 19.81
N ALA A 106 15.93 21.77 20.29
CA ALA A 106 15.70 23.03 19.61
C ALA A 106 17.01 23.81 19.38
N LYS A 107 17.88 23.86 20.38
CA LYS A 107 19.22 24.47 20.29
C LYS A 107 20.08 23.77 19.24
N ASP A 108 20.07 22.43 19.23
CA ASP A 108 20.88 21.62 18.32
C ASP A 108 20.37 21.64 16.88
N THR A 109 19.10 22.00 16.66
CA THR A 109 18.47 22.08 15.33
C THR A 109 18.23 23.50 14.83
N GLY A 110 18.50 24.51 15.67
CA GLY A 110 18.37 25.93 15.32
C GLY A 110 16.92 26.40 15.20
N VAL A 111 15.99 25.81 15.96
CA VAL A 111 14.57 26.18 16.00
C VAL A 111 14.14 26.53 17.43
N THR A 112 12.88 26.91 17.63
CA THR A 112 12.36 27.19 18.97
C THR A 112 11.85 25.91 19.66
N PRO A 113 11.83 25.86 21.00
CA PRO A 113 11.21 24.74 21.73
C PRO A 113 9.74 24.53 21.35
N SER A 114 9.01 25.61 21.03
CA SER A 114 7.62 25.51 20.56
C SER A 114 7.51 24.78 19.22
N THR A 115 8.44 25.03 18.29
CA THR A 115 8.50 24.31 17.02
C THR A 115 8.76 22.83 17.25
N ILE A 116 9.68 22.46 18.14
CA ILE A 116 9.91 21.04 18.49
C ILE A 116 8.66 20.41 19.08
N SER A 117 7.95 21.11 19.98
CA SER A 117 6.71 20.59 20.55
C SER A 117 5.62 20.39 19.48
N GLN A 118 5.48 21.32 18.53
CA GLN A 118 4.51 21.21 17.44
C GLN A 118 4.87 20.09 16.46
N VAL A 119 6.17 19.86 16.22
CA VAL A 119 6.65 18.72 15.46
C VAL A 119 6.30 17.41 16.16
N GLU A 120 6.61 17.30 17.46
CA GLU A 120 6.38 16.08 18.24
C GLU A 120 4.90 15.71 18.37
N SER A 121 4.00 16.69 18.26
CA SER A 121 2.55 16.50 18.27
C SER A 121 1.93 16.40 16.87
N ASN A 122 2.72 16.36 15.80
CA ASN A 122 2.27 16.45 14.40
C ASN A 122 1.36 17.66 14.11
N ALA A 123 1.48 18.75 14.88
CA ALA A 123 0.70 19.96 14.67
C ALA A 123 1.19 20.77 13.46
N ILE A 124 2.41 20.51 12.97
CA ILE A 124 2.98 21.12 11.78
C ILE A 124 3.63 20.07 10.87
N SER A 125 3.57 20.28 9.56
CA SER A 125 4.30 19.47 8.60
C SER A 125 5.77 19.86 8.57
N LEU A 126 6.65 18.86 8.50
CA LEU A 126 8.09 19.04 8.39
C LEU A 126 8.51 19.12 6.91
N SER A 127 9.42 20.04 6.60
CA SER A 127 10.15 19.97 5.33
C SER A 127 11.22 18.88 5.39
N LEU A 128 11.62 18.34 4.22
CA LEU A 128 12.72 17.38 4.13
C LEU A 128 14.02 17.91 4.78
N GLN A 129 14.29 19.21 4.62
CA GLN A 129 15.46 19.82 5.26
C GLN A 129 15.37 19.83 6.78
N ALA A 130 14.19 20.12 7.35
CA ALA A 130 14.00 20.06 8.79
C ALA A 130 14.17 18.63 9.31
N LEU A 131 13.64 17.65 8.58
CA LEU A 131 13.74 16.24 8.91
C LEU A 131 15.20 15.74 8.90
N LEU A 132 16.01 16.17 7.91
CA LEU A 132 17.44 15.89 7.84
C LEU A 132 18.27 16.54 8.97
N ARG A 133 17.83 17.69 9.49
CA ARG A 133 18.49 18.35 10.64
C ARG A 133 18.16 17.63 11.94
N LEU A 134 16.89 17.27 12.12
CA LEU A 134 16.42 16.52 13.27
C LEU A 134 17.08 15.14 13.34
N SER A 135 17.17 14.40 12.23
CA SER A 135 17.84 13.09 12.21
C SER A 135 19.31 13.21 12.61
N ARG A 136 20.03 14.22 12.12
CA ARG A 136 21.42 14.50 12.50
C ARG A 136 21.59 14.84 13.99
N ALA A 137 20.73 15.72 14.53
CA ALA A 137 20.77 16.05 15.96
C ALA A 137 20.45 14.82 16.84
N LEU A 138 19.50 13.99 16.39
CA LEU A 138 19.12 12.74 17.05
C LEU A 138 20.09 11.58 16.77
N GLY A 139 21.06 11.75 15.87
CA GLY A 139 22.08 10.75 15.57
C GLY A 139 21.53 9.48 14.91
N VAL A 140 20.44 9.60 14.15
CA VAL A 140 19.78 8.51 13.43
C VAL A 140 19.77 8.78 11.93
N SER A 141 19.59 7.74 11.12
CA SER A 141 19.30 7.91 9.70
C SER A 141 17.90 8.51 9.50
N VAL A 142 17.65 9.06 8.31
CA VAL A 142 16.30 9.52 7.95
C VAL A 142 15.32 8.35 7.93
N GLY A 143 15.74 7.17 7.45
CA GLY A 143 14.89 5.97 7.39
C GLY A 143 14.35 5.55 8.75
N GLU A 144 15.17 5.62 9.80
CA GLU A 144 14.76 5.31 11.18
C GLU A 144 13.64 6.22 11.71
N LEU A 145 13.46 7.43 11.16
CA LEU A 145 12.33 8.30 11.52
C LEU A 145 11.00 7.80 10.92
N PHE A 146 11.07 6.98 9.88
CA PHE A 146 9.93 6.36 9.19
C PHE A 146 9.74 4.89 9.58
N GLU A 147 10.64 4.32 10.39
CA GLU A 147 10.43 3.00 10.98
C GLU A 147 9.35 3.09 12.05
N GLU A 148 8.14 2.70 11.67
CA GLU A 148 7.14 2.34 12.65
C GLU A 148 7.68 1.17 13.48
N GLU A 149 7.66 1.31 14.80
CA GLU A 149 7.47 0.12 15.63
C GLU A 149 6.07 -0.39 15.30
N GLN A 150 5.93 -1.07 14.16
CA GLN A 150 4.93 -2.09 14.03
C GLN A 150 5.12 -2.90 15.30
N GLN A 151 4.10 -2.92 16.17
CA GLN A 151 4.09 -3.86 17.26
C GLN A 151 4.32 -5.20 16.60
N LYS A 152 5.56 -5.68 16.68
CA LYS A 152 5.96 -7.02 16.32
C LYS A 152 5.33 -7.90 17.39
N SER A 153 4.00 -7.94 17.42
CA SER A 153 3.30 -9.09 17.96
C SER A 153 3.86 -10.24 17.15
N PRO A 154 4.60 -11.17 17.78
CA PRO A 154 5.17 -12.29 17.05
C PRO A 154 3.99 -13.05 16.46
N HIS A 155 3.75 -12.84 15.17
CA HIS A 155 2.73 -13.56 14.45
C HIS A 155 3.30 -14.95 14.22
N PHE A 156 3.10 -15.84 15.18
CA PHE A 156 3.50 -17.25 15.03
C PHE A 156 2.65 -17.99 13.99
N VAL A 157 1.52 -17.40 13.60
CA VAL A 157 0.57 -17.99 12.65
C VAL A 157 0.18 -16.96 11.60
N PHE A 158 0.61 -17.18 10.36
CA PHE A 158 0.23 -16.37 9.21
C PHE A 158 -0.89 -17.04 8.43
N ARG A 159 -2.01 -16.33 8.23
CA ARG A 159 -3.17 -16.85 7.49
C ARG A 159 -3.23 -16.24 6.09
N ILE A 160 -3.25 -17.10 5.06
CA ILE A 160 -3.31 -16.68 3.64
C ILE A 160 -4.49 -15.75 3.37
N LYS A 161 -5.66 -16.04 3.95
CA LYS A 161 -6.90 -15.30 3.74
C LYS A 161 -6.95 -13.86 4.29
N ASN A 162 -5.98 -13.45 5.10
CA ASN A 162 -5.98 -12.15 5.79
C ASN A 162 -4.90 -11.20 5.24
N ARG A 163 -4.43 -11.40 3.99
CA ARG A 163 -3.27 -10.68 3.45
C ARG A 163 -3.67 -9.56 2.49
N THR A 164 -2.93 -8.46 2.54
CA THR A 164 -3.12 -7.26 1.72
C THR A 164 -2.09 -7.16 0.56
N VAL A 165 -1.09 -8.05 0.49
CA VAL A 165 0.08 -7.87 -0.37
C VAL A 165 0.14 -8.87 -1.54
N GLY A 166 0.03 -8.32 -2.76
CA GLY A 166 0.89 -8.62 -3.91
C GLY A 166 0.80 -10.01 -4.55
N VAL A 167 -0.35 -10.36 -5.13
CA VAL A 167 -0.38 -11.47 -6.09
C VAL A 167 0.30 -11.02 -7.39
N LEU A 168 1.56 -11.40 -7.60
CA LEU A 168 2.18 -11.29 -8.91
C LEU A 168 1.53 -12.33 -9.83
N LYS A 169 0.57 -11.90 -10.66
CA LYS A 169 -0.05 -12.72 -11.69
C LYS A 169 0.60 -12.47 -13.04
N LYS A 170 1.35 -13.45 -13.56
CA LYS A 170 1.90 -13.40 -14.92
C LYS A 170 1.72 -14.77 -15.57
N GLN A 171 1.18 -14.79 -16.80
CA GLN A 171 1.07 -16.00 -17.64
C GLN A 171 0.45 -17.22 -16.91
N GLY A 172 -0.55 -17.00 -16.05
CA GLY A 172 -1.20 -18.08 -15.31
C GLY A 172 -0.44 -18.58 -14.08
N VAL A 173 0.63 -17.90 -13.68
CA VAL A 173 1.34 -18.14 -12.42
C VAL A 173 0.98 -17.04 -11.42
N SER A 174 0.75 -17.44 -10.17
CA SER A 174 0.51 -16.53 -9.04
C SER A 174 1.45 -16.85 -7.89
N LEU A 175 1.93 -15.81 -7.20
CA LEU A 175 2.78 -15.92 -6.03
C LEU A 175 2.10 -15.26 -4.85
N ASP A 176 1.78 -16.06 -3.83
CA ASP A 176 1.13 -15.59 -2.60
C ASP A 176 2.17 -15.58 -1.46
N ALA A 177 2.67 -14.41 -1.07
CA ALA A 177 3.65 -14.27 0.01
C ALA A 177 3.09 -14.80 1.35
N ILE A 178 3.78 -15.75 1.99
CA ILE A 178 3.38 -16.45 3.21
C ILE A 178 3.70 -15.65 4.47
N ILE A 179 4.89 -15.07 4.47
CA ILE A 179 5.48 -14.28 5.55
C ILE A 179 5.55 -12.83 5.02
N PRO A 180 5.06 -11.83 5.78
CA PRO A 180 5.25 -10.42 5.43
C PRO A 180 6.74 -10.09 5.32
N GLU A 181 7.13 -9.31 4.33
CA GLU A 181 8.50 -8.77 4.27
C GLU A 181 8.62 -7.63 5.30
N ASP A 182 8.92 -7.96 6.55
CA ASP A 182 9.10 -7.00 7.66
C ASP A 182 10.54 -6.50 7.82
N GLY A 183 11.38 -6.73 6.79
CA GLY A 183 12.75 -6.21 6.68
C GLY A 183 13.80 -6.93 7.54
N GLU A 184 13.41 -7.72 8.54
CA GLU A 184 14.34 -8.46 9.42
C GLU A 184 14.44 -9.96 9.09
N ASP A 185 13.45 -10.52 8.39
CA ASP A 185 13.41 -11.95 8.10
C ASP A 185 14.49 -12.40 7.10
N ARG A 186 15.32 -13.36 7.55
CA ARG A 186 16.37 -14.01 6.74
C ARG A 186 15.82 -14.94 5.66
N ALA A 187 14.50 -15.13 5.60
CA ALA A 187 13.86 -15.94 4.59
C ALA A 187 12.49 -15.36 4.20
N ALA A 188 12.20 -15.37 2.90
CA ALA A 188 10.88 -15.13 2.37
C ALA A 188 10.23 -16.46 1.97
N ALA A 189 8.92 -16.59 2.13
CA ALA A 189 8.19 -17.78 1.71
C ALA A 189 6.96 -17.41 0.90
N TYR A 190 6.62 -18.21 -0.10
CA TYR A 190 5.52 -18.00 -1.05
C TYR A 190 4.77 -19.31 -1.30
N ILE A 191 3.47 -19.22 -1.58
CA ILE A 191 2.75 -20.27 -2.31
C ILE A 191 2.75 -19.88 -3.78
N VAL A 192 3.35 -20.70 -4.62
CA VAL A 192 3.33 -20.51 -6.08
C VAL A 192 2.23 -21.39 -6.63
N ASN A 193 1.23 -20.82 -7.30
CA ASN A 193 0.22 -21.57 -8.03
C ASN A 193 0.45 -21.39 -9.54
N ILE A 194 0.56 -22.50 -10.25
CA ILE A 194 0.68 -22.55 -11.72
C ILE A 194 -0.61 -23.16 -12.25
N MET A 195 -1.41 -22.34 -12.92
CA MET A 195 -2.74 -22.75 -13.42
C MET A 195 -2.62 -23.86 -14.48
N PRO A 196 -3.69 -24.66 -14.68
CA PRO A 196 -3.74 -25.64 -15.76
C PRO A 196 -3.38 -25.02 -17.12
N GLY A 197 -2.48 -25.67 -17.86
CA GLY A 197 -2.01 -25.21 -19.17
C GLY A 197 -1.14 -23.95 -19.16
N ALA A 198 -0.82 -23.39 -17.99
CA ALA A 198 0.07 -22.24 -17.89
C ALA A 198 1.51 -22.63 -18.26
N GLU A 199 2.18 -21.72 -18.98
CA GLU A 199 3.57 -21.84 -19.40
C GLU A 199 4.26 -20.49 -19.22
N THR A 200 5.44 -20.50 -18.60
CA THR A 200 6.25 -19.30 -18.40
C THR A 200 7.66 -19.51 -18.89
N ASP A 201 8.16 -18.56 -19.68
CA ASP A 201 9.49 -18.52 -20.29
C ASP A 201 10.57 -17.91 -19.38
N SER A 202 10.29 -17.84 -18.07
CA SER A 202 11.18 -17.25 -17.08
C SER A 202 10.93 -17.84 -15.69
N HIS A 203 11.92 -17.69 -14.82
CA HIS A 203 11.77 -18.00 -13.40
C HIS A 203 10.87 -17.00 -12.68
N PHE A 204 10.20 -17.44 -11.62
CA PHE A 204 9.15 -16.66 -10.95
C PHE A 204 9.69 -15.49 -10.11
N LEU A 205 10.92 -15.62 -9.62
CA LEU A 205 11.55 -14.69 -8.69
C LEU A 205 12.89 -14.22 -9.25
N SER A 206 13.20 -12.96 -9.00
CA SER A 206 14.49 -12.34 -9.34
C SER A 206 15.21 -12.00 -8.04
N GLY A 207 16.11 -12.87 -7.58
CA GLY A 207 16.77 -12.71 -6.29
C GLY A 207 18.14 -13.36 -6.21
N LYS A 208 18.95 -12.89 -5.25
CA LYS A 208 20.16 -13.59 -4.80
C LYS A 208 19.80 -14.37 -3.54
N GLY A 209 20.19 -15.64 -3.49
CA GLY A 209 19.92 -16.49 -2.34
C GLY A 209 19.78 -17.96 -2.73
N THR A 210 19.63 -18.81 -1.72
CA THR A 210 19.21 -20.19 -1.95
C THR A 210 17.69 -20.24 -2.02
N GLU A 211 17.16 -20.82 -3.08
CA GLU A 211 15.73 -21.04 -3.26
C GLU A 211 15.41 -22.53 -3.11
N ILE A 212 14.30 -22.83 -2.45
CA ILE A 212 13.79 -24.18 -2.24
C ILE A 212 12.32 -24.20 -2.64
N GLY A 213 11.97 -25.06 -3.58
CA GLY A 213 10.58 -25.32 -3.98
C GLY A 213 10.17 -26.73 -3.60
N PHE A 214 9.00 -26.89 -2.99
CA PHE A 214 8.41 -28.18 -2.66
C PHE A 214 7.03 -28.28 -3.30
N LEU A 215 6.79 -29.30 -4.14
CA LEU A 215 5.50 -29.48 -4.80
C LEU A 215 4.50 -30.10 -3.83
N VAL A 216 3.55 -29.28 -3.36
CA VAL A 216 2.52 -29.67 -2.40
C VAL A 216 1.42 -30.46 -3.10
N SER A 217 1.03 -30.05 -4.31
CA SER A 217 0.01 -30.74 -5.10
C SER A 217 0.14 -30.46 -6.60
N GLY A 218 -0.31 -31.39 -7.43
CA GLY A 218 -0.26 -31.32 -8.89
C GLY A 218 1.02 -31.88 -9.50
N SER A 219 1.31 -31.48 -10.74
CA SER A 219 2.53 -31.82 -11.46
C SER A 219 3.00 -30.62 -12.26
N VAL A 220 4.29 -30.36 -12.26
CA VAL A 220 4.88 -29.25 -13.01
C VAL A 220 6.13 -29.73 -13.74
N GLU A 221 6.27 -29.30 -14.97
CA GLU A 221 7.47 -29.48 -15.78
C GLU A 221 8.33 -28.23 -15.67
N LEU A 222 9.64 -28.41 -15.54
CA LEU A 222 10.61 -27.32 -15.62
C LEU A 222 11.75 -27.66 -16.56
N GLU A 223 12.30 -26.64 -17.22
CA GLU A 223 13.48 -26.76 -18.06
C GLU A 223 14.68 -26.08 -17.42
N MET A 224 15.80 -26.79 -17.31
CA MET A 224 17.06 -26.25 -16.83
C MET A 224 18.23 -26.94 -17.53
N LYS A 225 19.20 -26.16 -18.03
CA LYS A 225 20.37 -26.66 -18.77
C LYS A 225 20.01 -27.58 -19.95
N GLN A 226 19.01 -27.19 -20.75
CA GLN A 226 18.52 -27.98 -21.90
C GLN A 226 17.99 -29.37 -21.50
N ARG A 227 17.58 -29.53 -20.23
CA ARG A 227 16.96 -30.75 -19.73
C ARG A 227 15.62 -30.40 -19.13
N THR A 228 14.65 -31.26 -19.44
CA THR A 228 13.30 -31.19 -18.90
C THR A 228 13.19 -32.12 -17.69
N TYR A 229 12.61 -31.61 -16.61
CA TYR A 229 12.34 -32.33 -15.38
C TYR A 229 10.86 -32.24 -15.06
N ILE A 230 10.25 -33.36 -14.66
CA ILE A 230 8.86 -33.41 -14.19
C ILE A 230 8.90 -33.55 -12.68
N LEU A 231 8.29 -32.61 -11.97
CA LEU A 231 8.05 -32.68 -10.54
C LEU A 231 6.65 -33.22 -10.28
N ASN A 232 6.56 -34.11 -9.30
CA ASN A 232 5.33 -34.67 -8.78
C ASN A 232 5.15 -34.29 -7.30
N GLU A 233 3.96 -34.55 -6.77
CA GLU A 233 3.65 -34.24 -5.37
C GLU A 233 4.66 -34.90 -4.42
N GLY A 234 5.22 -34.11 -3.51
CA GLY A 234 6.27 -34.54 -2.59
C GLY A 234 7.70 -34.29 -3.08
N ASP A 235 7.89 -33.91 -4.35
CA ASP A 235 9.22 -33.59 -4.87
C ASP A 235 9.70 -32.20 -4.42
N MET A 236 11.02 -32.06 -4.31
CA MET A 236 11.69 -30.82 -3.94
C MET A 236 12.73 -30.43 -4.99
N VAL A 237 12.82 -29.14 -5.27
CA VAL A 237 13.88 -28.51 -6.05
C VAL A 237 14.63 -27.49 -5.22
N ARG A 238 15.91 -27.32 -5.51
CA ARG A 238 16.77 -26.33 -4.88
C ARG A 238 17.62 -25.62 -5.91
N PHE A 239 17.67 -24.30 -5.82
CA PHE A 239 18.45 -23.44 -6.71
C PHE A 239 19.35 -22.53 -5.88
N SER A 240 20.57 -22.26 -6.33
CA SER A 240 21.53 -21.39 -5.62
C SER A 240 22.13 -20.28 -6.49
N SER A 241 22.06 -20.44 -7.81
CA SER A 241 22.70 -19.53 -8.78
C SER A 241 22.14 -19.72 -10.19
N GLU A 242 21.75 -20.96 -10.52
CA GLU A 242 21.07 -21.30 -11.76
C GLU A 242 19.59 -21.51 -11.46
N VAL A 243 18.73 -20.94 -12.31
CA VAL A 243 17.29 -21.04 -12.20
C VAL A 243 16.70 -21.63 -13.48
N PRO A 244 15.52 -22.25 -13.43
CA PRO A 244 14.87 -22.77 -14.61
C PRO A 244 14.55 -21.68 -15.64
N THR A 245 14.66 -22.02 -16.91
CA THR A 245 14.34 -21.14 -18.03
C THR A 245 12.88 -21.24 -18.43
N CYS A 246 12.22 -22.34 -18.11
CA CYS A 246 10.81 -22.56 -18.42
C CYS A 246 10.12 -23.33 -17.28
N TRP A 247 8.85 -23.01 -17.05
CA TRP A 247 7.94 -23.76 -16.21
C TRP A 247 6.63 -23.99 -16.94
N LYS A 248 6.08 -25.20 -16.84
CA LYS A 248 4.83 -25.58 -17.52
C LYS A 248 3.98 -26.50 -16.67
N ASN A 249 2.69 -26.26 -16.65
CA ASN A 249 1.71 -27.18 -16.06
C ASN A 249 0.89 -27.84 -17.18
N ASN A 250 1.27 -29.07 -17.54
CA ASN A 250 0.59 -29.87 -18.56
C ASN A 250 -0.68 -30.58 -18.04
N SER A 251 -1.06 -30.38 -16.77
CA SER A 251 -2.19 -31.05 -16.16
C SER A 251 -3.46 -30.19 -16.16
N GLU A 252 -4.61 -30.82 -15.91
CA GLU A 252 -5.90 -30.14 -15.75
C GLU A 252 -6.11 -29.52 -14.36
N LYS A 253 -5.15 -29.69 -13.45
CA LYS A 253 -5.23 -29.19 -12.06
C LYS A 253 -4.15 -28.14 -11.80
N THR A 254 -4.46 -27.18 -10.94
CA THR A 254 -3.46 -26.20 -10.50
C THR A 254 -2.33 -26.91 -9.76
N ALA A 255 -1.09 -26.70 -10.20
CA ALA A 255 0.09 -27.12 -9.46
C ALA A 255 0.42 -26.08 -8.38
N ARG A 256 0.67 -26.54 -7.15
CA ARG A 256 0.93 -25.68 -5.99
C ARG A 256 2.27 -26.02 -5.36
N LEU A 257 3.15 -25.04 -5.28
CA LEU A 257 4.46 -25.17 -4.66
C LEU A 257 4.54 -24.31 -3.39
N LEU A 258 5.15 -24.84 -2.34
CA LEU A 258 5.72 -24.03 -1.27
C LEU A 258 7.12 -23.60 -1.72
N TRP A 259 7.36 -22.29 -1.77
CA TRP A 259 8.62 -21.71 -2.18
C TRP A 259 9.26 -20.96 -1.03
N VAL A 260 10.54 -21.18 -0.77
CA VAL A 260 11.30 -20.50 0.29
C VAL A 260 12.58 -19.94 -0.30
N VAL A 261 12.83 -18.65 -0.08
CA VAL A 261 14.04 -17.94 -0.48
C VAL A 261 14.81 -17.58 0.79
N VAL A 262 16.01 -18.10 0.94
CA VAL A 262 16.92 -17.80 2.05
C VAL A 262 17.93 -16.75 1.57
N ARG A 263 17.97 -15.60 2.26
CA ARG A 263 18.80 -14.43 1.93
C ARG A 263 20.07 -14.39 2.76
#